data_AF-A0A3B9IJA6-F1
#
_entry.id   AF-A0A3B9IJA6-F1
#
_cell.length_a   1.000
_cell.length_b   1.000
_cell.length_c   1.000
_cell.angle_alpha   90.00
_cell.angle_beta   90.00
_cell.angle_gamma   90.00
#
_symmetry.space_group_name_H-M   'P 1'
#
loop_
_entity.id
_entity.type
_entity.pdbx_description
1 polymer ?
#
loop_
_entity_poly.entity_id
_entity_poly.type
_entity_poly.pdbx_seq_one_letter_code
_entity_poly.pdbx_strand_id
1 'polypeptide(L)' 'MYDAAFIALDWGTSSFRLWLIGHDGRVLAERRSAEGMTT' A
#
# COMPACT_ATOMS: atom_id res chain seq x y z
N MET A 1 19.75 -5.12 6.87
CA MET A 1 19.40 -4.61 5.52
C MET A 1 17.94 -4.22 5.57
N TYR A 2 17.61 -2.96 5.29
CA TYR A 2 16.21 -2.55 5.19
C TYR A 2 15.71 -2.95 3.81
N ASP A 3 14.83 -3.96 3.76
CA ASP A 3 14.34 -4.53 2.50
C ASP A 3 13.32 -3.59 1.81
N ALA A 4 12.68 -2.73 2.59
CA ALA A 4 11.64 -1.78 2.14
C ALA A 4 12.23 -0.61 1.33
N ALA A 5 11.61 -0.33 0.17
CA ALA A 5 11.98 0.76 -0.72
C ALA A 5 10.94 1.89 -0.73
N PHE A 6 9.66 1.56 -0.98
CA PHE A 6 8.58 2.54 -1.03
C PHE A 6 7.22 1.89 -0.73
N ILE A 7 6.19 2.72 -0.56
CA ILE A 7 4.80 2.29 -0.44
C ILE A 7 4.05 2.74 -1.69
N ALA A 8 3.36 1.80 -2.33
CA ALA A 8 2.37 2.12 -3.36
C ALA A 8 1.00 2.27 -2.70
N LEU A 9 0.28 3.34 -3.07
CA LEU A 9 -1.03 3.66 -2.52
C LEU A 9 -2.05 3.80 -3.63
N ASP A 10 -3.21 3.16 -3.42
CA ASP A 10 -4.43 3.42 -4.16
C ASP A 10 -5.53 3.81 -3.17
N TRP A 11 -5.84 5.11 -3.14
CA TRP A 11 -6.83 5.70 -2.25
C TRP A 11 -8.00 6.23 -3.07
N GLY A 12 -9.02 5.37 -3.21
CA GLY A 12 -10.28 5.73 -3.84
C GLY A 12 -11.18 6.52 -2.90
N THR A 13 -12.31 6.98 -3.43
CA THR A 13 -13.35 7.69 -2.66
C THR A 13 -13.86 6.85 -1.48
N SER A 14 -14.05 5.53 -1.68
CA SER A 14 -14.66 4.61 -0.70
C SER A 14 -13.79 3.40 -0.33
N SER A 15 -12.54 3.34 -0.80
CA SER A 15 -11.67 2.19 -0.58
C SER A 15 -10.22 2.60 -0.44
N PHE A 16 -9.47 1.86 0.36
CA PHE A 16 -8.04 2.08 0.58
C PHE A 16 -7.25 0.79 0.41
N ARG A 17 -6.16 0.87 -0.36
CA ARG A 17 -5.25 -0.23 -0.63
C ARG A 17 -3.81 0.28 -0.56
N LEU A 18 -2.95 -0.46 0.14
CA LEU A 18 -1.52 -0.15 0.22
C LEU A 18 -0.66 -1.39 0.07
N TRP A 19 0.52 -1.19 -0.50
CA TRP A 19 1.55 -2.22 -0.62
C TRP A 19 2.90 -1.67 -0.17
N LEU A 20 3.60 -2.43 0.67
CA LEU A 20 5.02 -2.20 0.93
C LEU A 20 5.82 -2.91 -0.15
N ILE A 21 6.64 -2.17 -0.88
CA ILE A 21 7.43 -2.68 -2.01
C ILE A 21 8.92 -2.71 -1.64
N GLY A 22 9.56 -3.85 -1.92
CA GLY A 22 10.99 -4.03 -1.75
C GLY A 22 11.82 -3.45 -2.90
N HIS A 23 13.13 -3.37 -2.71
CA HIS A 23 14.04 -2.83 -3.74
C HIS A 23 14.09 -3.68 -5.02
N ASP A 24 13.70 -4.95 -4.94
CA ASP A 24 13.57 -5.86 -6.08
C ASP A 24 12.20 -5.79 -6.77
N GLY A 25 11.33 -4.88 -6.33
CA GLY A 25 9.99 -4.70 -6.86
C GLY A 25 8.96 -5.69 -6.32
N ARG A 26 9.31 -6.59 -5.39
CA ARG A 26 8.34 -7.53 -4.79
C ARG A 26 7.49 -6.84 -3.73
N VAL A 27 6.26 -7.34 -3.58
CA VAL A 27 5.38 -6.97 -2.48
C VAL A 27 5.85 -7.67 -1.21
N LEU A 28 6.17 -6.90 -0.18
CA LEU A 28 6.57 -7.39 1.14
C LEU A 28 5.39 -7.48 2.11
N ALA A 29 4.41 -6.59 1.97
CA ALA A 29 3.17 -6.58 2.76
C ALA A 29 2.04 -5.86 2.02
N GLU A 30 0.80 -6.17 2.37
CA GLU A 30 -0.41 -5.54 1.83
C GLU A 30 -1.42 -5.25 2.94
N ARG A 31 -2.20 -4.17 2.79
CA ARG A 31 -3.41 -3.94 3.56
C ARG A 31 -4.54 -3.39 2.68
N ARG A 32 -5.77 -3.78 3.02
CA ARG A 32 -7.01 -3.26 2.43
C ARG A 32 -7.99 -2.83 3.51
N SER A 33 -8.78 -1.81 3.21
CA SER A 33 -9.89 -1.38 4.06
C SER A 33 -10.94 -0.57 3.29
N ALA A 34 -12.05 -0.28 3.96
CA ALA A 34 -13.13 0.57 3.45
C ALA A 34 -12.91 2.07 3.77
N GLU A 35 -11.74 2.44 4.28
CA GLU A 35 -11.42 3.80 4.74
C GLU A 35 -11.02 4.70 3.55
N GLY A 36 -11.95 4.94 2.64
CA GLY A 36 -11.76 5.84 1.49
C GLY A 36 -11.60 7.31 1.90
N MET A 37 -11.38 8.20 0.93
CA MET A 37 -11.22 9.63 1.22
C MET A 37 -12.45 10.31 1.84
N THR A 38 -13.64 9.72 1.70
CA THR A 38 -14.91 10.31 2.17
C THR A 38 -15.50 9.60 3.39
N THR A 39 -14.77 8.67 4.02
CA THR A 39 -15.20 8.03 5.28
C THR A 39 -14.82 8.81 6.51
#